data_AF-T1AEA9-F1
#
_entry.id   AF-T1AEA9-F1
#
_cell.length_a   1.000
_cell.length_b   1.000
_cell.length_c   1.000
_cell.angle_alpha   90.00
_cell.angle_beta   90.00
_cell.angle_gamma   90.00
#
_symmetry.space_group_name_H-M   'P 1'
#
loop_
_entity.id
_entity.type
_entity.pdbx_description
1 polymer ?
#
loop_
_entity_poly.entity_id
_entity_poly.type
_entity_poly.pdbx_seq_one_letter_code
_entity_poly.pdbx_strand_id
1 'polypeptide(L)'
;MVEQHLATGDVGFIVAGIKEIDGAPVGDTITLENRPTATPLPGFRQIKPRVFAGLFPINSDDYENFRDALAKLRLNDSALHYEPEVSSALGFGFRCGFLGLLHMDIVQERLEREYHLDLVTSAPTVVYEVARTDGQVEYVDNPAKLPAVNEIEEIREPIIIANILTPPEHVGAVLQLCTEKRGTQKKMLYRAPRCRCNTSCRSPRWCSISSTG
;
A
#
# COMPACT_ATOMS: atom_id res chain seq x y z
N MET A 1 23.45 -31.73 -7.72
CA MET A 1 22.45 -32.78 -7.41
C MET A 1 21.15 -32.04 -7.14
N VAL A 2 20.07 -32.37 -7.83
CA VAL A 2 18.75 -31.77 -7.56
C VAL A 2 18.03 -32.75 -6.65
N GLU A 3 17.72 -32.34 -5.42
CA GLU A 3 16.92 -33.16 -4.51
C GLU A 3 15.47 -33.21 -4.99
N GLN A 4 14.87 -34.41 -4.95
CA GLN A 4 13.52 -34.65 -5.49
C GLN A 4 12.39 -34.29 -4.50
N HIS A 5 12.73 -33.93 -3.28
CA HIS A 5 11.79 -33.55 -2.23
C HIS A 5 12.37 -32.43 -1.39
N LEU A 6 11.51 -31.64 -0.75
CA LEU A 6 11.90 -30.64 0.24
C LEU A 6 11.69 -31.24 1.63
N ALA A 7 12.76 -31.27 2.43
CA ALA A 7 12.73 -31.70 3.82
C ALA A 7 12.64 -30.49 4.77
N THR A 8 12.53 -30.76 6.06
CA THR A 8 12.45 -29.73 7.09
C THR A 8 13.71 -28.87 7.10
N GLY A 9 13.56 -27.57 6.83
CA GLY A 9 14.67 -26.60 6.83
C GLY A 9 15.13 -26.18 5.43
N ASP A 10 14.62 -26.83 4.38
CA ASP A 10 15.00 -26.51 3.00
C ASP A 10 14.20 -25.30 2.46
N VAL A 11 14.84 -24.56 1.56
CA VAL A 11 14.22 -23.46 0.82
C VAL A 11 14.15 -23.87 -0.65
N GLY A 12 12.94 -23.93 -1.20
CA GLY A 12 12.69 -24.32 -2.59
C GLY A 12 11.38 -23.77 -3.13
N PHE A 13 10.93 -24.30 -4.26
CA PHE A 13 9.66 -23.95 -4.88
C PHE A 13 8.81 -25.20 -5.12
N ILE A 14 7.49 -25.04 -5.11
CA ILE A 14 6.52 -26.11 -5.38
C ILE A 14 5.64 -25.65 -6.55
N VAL A 15 5.46 -26.52 -7.54
CA VAL A 15 4.52 -26.28 -8.64
C VAL A 15 3.27 -27.13 -8.38
N ALA A 16 2.32 -26.57 -7.64
CA ALA A 16 0.96 -27.05 -7.59
C ALA A 16 0.17 -26.29 -8.66
N GLY A 17 -0.67 -26.94 -9.48
CA GLY A 17 -1.41 -26.33 -10.60
C GLY A 17 -2.48 -25.31 -10.19
N ILE A 18 -2.11 -24.35 -9.35
CA ILE A 18 -2.91 -23.26 -8.81
C ILE A 18 -3.12 -22.25 -9.93
N LYS A 19 -4.38 -22.05 -10.33
CA LYS A 19 -4.75 -21.16 -11.43
C LYS A 19 -4.85 -19.69 -11.01
N GLU A 20 -5.15 -19.45 -9.74
CA GLU A 20 -5.36 -18.11 -9.18
C GLU A 20 -4.26 -17.79 -8.17
N ILE A 21 -3.61 -16.65 -8.35
CA ILE A 21 -2.51 -16.21 -7.47
C ILE A 21 -3.00 -15.92 -6.05
N ASP A 22 -4.25 -15.47 -5.93
CA ASP A 22 -4.92 -15.29 -4.64
C ASP A 22 -5.09 -16.62 -3.87
N GLY A 23 -4.89 -17.77 -4.52
CA GLY A 23 -4.95 -19.10 -3.91
C GLY A 23 -3.70 -19.51 -3.12
N ALA A 24 -2.58 -18.77 -3.22
CA ALA A 24 -1.37 -19.02 -2.43
C ALA A 24 -0.68 -17.69 -2.06
N PRO A 25 -1.24 -16.93 -1.10
CA PRO A 25 -0.70 -15.63 -0.73
C PRO A 25 0.67 -15.76 -0.02
N VAL A 26 1.51 -14.74 -0.20
CA VAL A 26 2.86 -14.72 0.37
C VAL A 26 2.79 -14.74 1.90
N GLY A 27 3.43 -15.74 2.51
CA GLY A 27 3.47 -15.95 3.96
C GLY A 27 2.41 -16.92 4.49
N ASP A 28 1.61 -17.54 3.61
CA ASP A 28 0.69 -18.61 3.99
C ASP A 28 1.42 -19.94 4.27
N THR A 29 0.76 -20.86 4.99
CA THR A 29 1.30 -22.16 5.37
C THR A 29 0.70 -23.26 4.51
N ILE A 30 1.51 -23.85 3.62
CA ILE A 30 1.12 -25.04 2.86
C ILE A 30 1.30 -26.28 3.73
N THR A 31 0.27 -27.12 3.83
CA THR A 31 0.30 -28.39 4.57
C THR A 31 -0.28 -29.52 3.73
N LEU A 32 -0.07 -30.77 4.16
CA LEU A 32 -0.59 -31.94 3.47
C LEU A 32 -2.07 -32.14 3.82
N GLU A 33 -2.91 -32.41 2.81
CA GLU A 33 -4.35 -32.69 3.02
C GLU A 33 -4.58 -33.89 3.96
N ASN A 34 -3.81 -34.97 3.78
CA ASN A 34 -3.92 -36.18 4.58
C ASN A 34 -3.34 -36.05 6.00
N ARG A 35 -2.55 -35.02 6.26
CA ARG A 35 -1.91 -34.78 7.56
C ARG A 35 -1.75 -33.27 7.77
N PRO A 36 -2.85 -32.55 8.04
CA PRO A 36 -2.80 -31.11 8.22
C PRO A 36 -2.03 -30.77 9.50
N THR A 37 -1.34 -29.64 9.47
CA THR A 37 -0.76 -29.05 10.69
C THR A 37 -1.86 -28.62 11.65
N ALA A 38 -1.62 -28.76 12.96
CA ALA A 38 -2.60 -28.39 13.98
C ALA A 38 -2.85 -26.88 14.04
N THR A 39 -1.84 -26.08 13.69
CA THR A 39 -1.93 -24.61 13.64
C THR A 39 -1.11 -24.08 12.46
N PRO A 40 -1.61 -23.07 11.73
CA PRO A 40 -0.82 -22.35 10.73
C PRO A 40 0.32 -21.59 11.43
N LEU A 41 1.37 -21.25 10.67
CA LEU A 41 2.45 -20.45 11.20
C LEU A 41 1.95 -19.05 11.62
N PRO A 42 2.32 -18.57 12.81
CA PRO A 42 1.94 -17.22 13.24
C PRO A 42 2.68 -16.18 12.39
N GLY A 43 1.98 -15.13 11.98
CA GLY A 43 2.57 -13.99 11.28
C GLY A 43 1.95 -13.66 9.93
N PHE A 44 1.12 -14.56 9.37
CA PHE A 44 0.38 -14.22 8.16
C PHE A 44 -0.64 -13.12 8.44
N ARG A 45 -0.48 -11.99 7.76
CA ARG A 45 -1.46 -10.91 7.71
C ARG A 45 -1.57 -10.46 6.26
N GLN A 46 -2.78 -10.50 5.72
CA GLN A 46 -3.03 -9.93 4.41
C GLN A 46 -2.70 -8.43 4.46
N ILE A 47 -1.75 -8.02 3.64
CA ILE A 47 -1.28 -6.65 3.62
C ILE A 47 -2.36 -5.82 2.94
N LYS A 48 -3.00 -4.93 3.70
CA LYS A 48 -4.01 -4.02 3.16
C LYS A 48 -3.30 -2.83 2.47
N PRO A 49 -3.78 -2.40 1.29
CA PRO A 49 -3.28 -1.18 0.64
C PRO A 49 -3.52 0.03 1.56
N ARG A 50 -2.52 0.92 1.62
CA ARG A 50 -2.55 2.12 2.48
C ARG A 50 -2.78 3.40 1.70
N VAL A 51 -2.44 3.40 0.42
CA VAL A 51 -2.51 4.56 -0.47
C VAL A 51 -3.38 4.20 -1.66
N PHE A 52 -4.30 5.07 -2.02
CA PHE A 52 -5.16 4.90 -3.18
C PHE A 52 -4.99 6.08 -4.13
N ALA A 53 -4.83 5.79 -5.42
CA ALA A 53 -4.78 6.81 -6.46
C ALA A 53 -5.61 6.35 -7.66
N GLY A 54 -6.24 7.31 -8.33
CA GLY A 54 -6.91 7.07 -9.60
C GLY A 54 -5.90 7.17 -10.74
N LEU A 55 -5.87 6.16 -11.60
CA LEU A 55 -5.11 6.13 -12.83
C LEU A 55 -6.07 6.21 -14.01
N PHE A 56 -5.86 7.19 -14.89
CA PHE A 56 -6.70 7.44 -16.05
C PHE A 56 -5.84 7.50 -17.31
N PRO A 57 -6.17 6.77 -18.38
CA PRO A 57 -5.48 6.92 -19.66
C PRO A 57 -5.80 8.28 -20.29
N ILE A 58 -4.84 8.88 -20.99
CA ILE A 58 -5.06 10.13 -21.74
C ILE A 58 -6.03 9.88 -22.91
N ASN A 59 -5.87 8.75 -23.60
CA ASN A 59 -6.74 8.32 -24.68
C ASN A 59 -7.77 7.31 -24.16
N SER A 60 -9.06 7.55 -24.41
CA SER A 60 -10.11 6.62 -23.98
C SER A 60 -10.06 5.27 -24.70
N ASP A 61 -9.48 5.21 -25.89
CA ASP A 61 -9.32 3.97 -26.67
C ASP A 61 -8.36 2.98 -25.98
N ASP A 62 -7.45 3.47 -25.14
CA ASP A 62 -6.48 2.64 -24.41
C ASP A 62 -7.04 2.04 -23.13
N TYR A 63 -8.31 2.26 -22.80
CA TYR A 63 -8.93 1.73 -21.58
C TYR A 63 -8.86 0.19 -21.50
N GLU A 64 -9.15 -0.50 -22.61
CA GLU A 64 -9.11 -1.97 -22.66
C GLU A 64 -7.66 -2.48 -22.54
N ASN A 65 -6.72 -1.83 -23.24
CA ASN A 65 -5.28 -2.13 -23.13
C ASN A 65 -4.78 -1.93 -21.69
N PHE A 66 -5.25 -0.87 -21.03
CA PHE A 66 -4.90 -0.56 -19.66
C PHE A 66 -5.45 -1.59 -18.67
N ARG A 67 -6.71 -2.02 -18.85
CA ARG A 67 -7.29 -3.11 -18.04
C ARG A 67 -6.49 -4.40 -18.16
N ASP A 68 -6.11 -4.76 -19.39
CA ASP A 68 -5.35 -5.98 -19.66
C ASP A 68 -3.92 -5.87 -19.11
N ALA A 69 -3.30 -4.70 -19.17
CA ALA A 69 -1.99 -4.43 -18.57
C ALA A 69 -2.04 -4.55 -17.03
N LEU A 70 -3.06 -3.98 -16.38
CA LEU A 70 -3.27 -4.13 -14.93
C LEU A 70 -3.49 -5.59 -14.53
N ALA A 71 -4.27 -6.35 -15.30
CA ALA A 71 -4.49 -7.77 -15.05
C ALA A 71 -3.17 -8.57 -15.13
N LYS A 72 -2.35 -8.32 -16.16
CA LYS A 72 -1.02 -8.93 -16.29
C LYS A 72 -0.07 -8.50 -15.18
N LEU A 73 -0.12 -7.24 -14.76
CA LEU A 73 0.73 -6.73 -13.68
C LEU A 73 0.36 -7.36 -12.33
N ARG A 74 -0.94 -7.51 -12.05
CA ARG A 74 -1.45 -8.21 -10.86
C ARG A 74 -1.01 -9.67 -10.80
N LEU A 75 -0.66 -10.29 -11.94
CA LEU A 75 -0.09 -11.65 -11.91
C LEU A 75 1.29 -11.71 -11.23
N ASN A 76 2.03 -10.61 -11.27
CA ASN A 76 3.35 -10.51 -10.67
C ASN A 76 3.31 -9.83 -9.29
N ASP A 77 2.32 -8.94 -9.08
CA ASP A 77 2.17 -8.17 -7.86
C ASP A 77 0.83 -8.46 -7.18
N SER A 78 0.85 -9.32 -6.16
CA SER A 78 -0.33 -9.69 -5.39
C SER A 78 -0.83 -8.58 -4.47
N ALA A 79 -0.08 -7.49 -4.28
CA ALA A 79 -0.47 -6.37 -3.42
C ALA A 79 -1.22 -5.27 -4.19
N LEU A 80 -1.21 -5.33 -5.52
CA LEU A 80 -1.94 -4.38 -6.37
C LEU A 80 -3.44 -4.71 -6.36
N HIS A 81 -4.22 -3.80 -5.79
CA HIS A 81 -5.67 -3.84 -5.89
C HIS A 81 -6.14 -2.76 -6.87
N TYR A 82 -7.13 -3.06 -7.70
CA TYR A 82 -7.71 -2.07 -8.60
C TYR A 82 -9.22 -2.27 -8.73
N GLU A 83 -9.95 -1.18 -8.83
CA GLU A 83 -11.40 -1.13 -9.05
C GLU A 83 -11.69 -0.14 -10.18
N PRO A 84 -12.64 -0.42 -11.08
CA PRO A 84 -13.03 0.55 -12.11
C PRO A 84 -13.66 1.78 -11.46
N GLU A 85 -13.18 2.97 -11.84
CA GLU A 85 -13.71 4.26 -11.37
C GLU A 85 -13.98 5.18 -12.57
N VAL A 86 -15.12 5.89 -12.54
CA VAL A 86 -15.48 6.86 -13.58
C VAL A 86 -15.37 8.25 -12.98
N SER A 87 -14.51 9.06 -13.57
CA SER A 87 -14.33 10.47 -13.22
C SER A 87 -15.12 11.35 -14.18
N SER A 88 -15.80 12.37 -13.68
CA SER A 88 -16.55 13.33 -14.49
C SER A 88 -15.64 14.16 -15.42
N ALA A 89 -14.37 14.36 -15.05
CA ALA A 89 -13.42 15.18 -15.79
C ALA A 89 -12.45 14.37 -16.67
N LEU A 90 -12.06 13.18 -16.22
CA LEU A 90 -11.02 12.36 -16.87
C LEU A 90 -11.59 11.11 -17.57
N GLY A 91 -12.90 10.85 -17.42
CA GLY A 91 -13.55 9.70 -18.03
C GLY A 91 -13.29 8.40 -17.28
N PHE A 92 -13.15 7.31 -18.03
CA PHE A 92 -12.99 5.96 -17.49
C PHE A 92 -11.56 5.70 -17.04
N GLY A 93 -11.38 5.20 -15.83
CA GLY A 93 -10.09 4.80 -15.30
C GLY A 93 -10.22 3.73 -14.22
N PHE A 94 -9.15 3.59 -13.45
CA PHE A 94 -9.08 2.63 -12.37
C PHE A 94 -8.59 3.29 -11.10
N ARG A 95 -9.26 2.98 -9.99
CA ARG A 95 -8.80 3.29 -8.65
C ARG A 95 -7.86 2.19 -8.21
N CYS A 96 -6.59 2.49 -8.05
CA CYS A 96 -5.57 1.53 -7.66
C CYS A 96 -5.14 1.75 -6.20
N GLY A 97 -5.10 0.66 -5.44
CA GLY A 97 -4.58 0.59 -4.08
C GLY A 97 -3.14 0.09 -4.07
N PHE A 98 -2.28 0.80 -3.35
CA PHE A 98 -0.84 0.58 -3.25
C PHE A 98 -0.40 0.47 -1.79
N LEU A 99 0.74 -0.20 -1.57
CA LEU A 99 1.38 -0.30 -0.25
C LEU A 99 1.99 1.03 0.23
N GLY A 100 2.42 1.88 -0.70
CA GLY A 100 3.10 3.14 -0.43
C GLY A 100 3.31 3.96 -1.71
N LEU A 101 3.95 5.12 -1.59
CA LEU A 101 4.18 6.02 -2.74
C LEU A 101 5.18 5.41 -3.72
N LEU A 102 6.26 4.80 -3.22
CA LEU A 102 7.23 4.15 -4.09
C LEU A 102 6.60 3.02 -4.91
N HIS A 103 5.69 2.26 -4.30
CA HIS A 103 4.97 1.20 -5.00
C HIS A 103 4.09 1.78 -6.13
N MET A 104 3.42 2.90 -5.88
CA MET A 104 2.66 3.62 -6.90
C MET A 104 3.56 4.10 -8.05
N ASP A 105 4.70 4.72 -7.74
CA ASP A 105 5.63 5.24 -8.74
C ASP A 105 6.19 4.11 -9.63
N ILE A 106 6.57 2.98 -9.04
CA ILE A 106 7.04 1.80 -9.77
C ILE A 106 5.95 1.26 -10.69
N VAL A 107 4.71 1.12 -10.19
CA VAL A 107 3.60 0.61 -11.01
C VAL A 107 3.31 1.54 -12.18
N GLN A 108 3.29 2.86 -11.94
CA GLN A 108 3.10 3.85 -13.00
C GLN A 108 4.20 3.75 -14.06
N GLU A 109 5.47 3.78 -13.65
CA GLU A 109 6.62 3.74 -14.56
C GLU A 109 6.67 2.42 -15.37
N ARG A 110 6.27 1.30 -14.77
CA ARG A 110 6.16 0.01 -15.48
C ARG A 110 5.06 0.03 -16.52
N LEU A 111 3.89 0.61 -16.22
CA LEU A 111 2.80 0.71 -17.20
C LEU A 111 3.19 1.60 -18.40
N GLU A 112 3.83 2.74 -18.14
CA GLU A 112 4.31 3.65 -19.19
C GLU A 112 5.41 3.01 -20.05
N ARG A 113 6.35 2.27 -19.43
CA ARG A 113 7.50 1.70 -20.15
C ARG A 113 7.24 0.36 -20.82
N GLU A 114 6.58 -0.57 -20.13
CA GLU A 114 6.37 -1.94 -20.62
C GLU A 114 5.16 -2.03 -21.55
N TYR A 115 4.14 -1.20 -21.34
CA TYR A 115 2.88 -1.26 -22.09
C TYR A 115 2.62 -0.02 -22.95
N HIS A 116 3.52 0.98 -22.93
CA HIS A 116 3.41 2.22 -23.72
C HIS A 116 2.09 2.96 -23.51
N LEU A 117 1.59 2.96 -22.27
CA LEU A 117 0.36 3.63 -21.89
C LEU A 117 0.67 5.00 -21.28
N ASP A 118 0.11 6.06 -21.84
CA ASP A 118 0.19 7.39 -21.25
C ASP A 118 -0.93 7.57 -20.20
N LEU A 119 -0.53 7.69 -18.93
CA LEU A 119 -1.43 7.71 -17.79
C LEU A 119 -1.35 9.04 -17.02
N VAL A 120 -2.51 9.50 -16.55
CA VAL A 120 -2.66 10.61 -15.63
C VAL A 120 -3.04 10.06 -14.26
N THR A 121 -2.26 10.45 -13.24
CA THR A 121 -2.49 10.03 -11.86
C THR A 121 -3.16 11.14 -11.06
N SER A 122 -4.18 10.76 -10.26
CA SER A 122 -4.82 11.68 -9.33
C SER A 122 -3.99 11.81 -8.04
N ALA A 123 -4.32 12.81 -7.22
CA ALA A 123 -3.65 12.99 -5.94
C ALA A 123 -3.86 11.75 -5.05
N PRO A 124 -2.79 11.18 -4.45
CA PRO A 124 -2.91 10.00 -3.62
C PRO A 124 -3.72 10.32 -2.35
N THR A 125 -4.63 9.41 -2.03
CA THR A 125 -5.52 9.45 -0.87
C THR A 125 -5.18 8.32 0.10
N VAL A 126 -5.55 8.48 1.36
CA VAL A 126 -5.40 7.46 2.40
C VAL A 126 -6.78 7.02 2.88
N VAL A 127 -6.86 5.83 3.46
CA VAL A 127 -8.10 5.37 4.10
C VAL A 127 -8.33 6.14 5.40
N TYR A 128 -9.48 6.77 5.51
CA TYR A 128 -9.95 7.42 6.73
C TYR A 128 -10.85 6.47 7.51
N GLU A 129 -10.77 6.53 8.83
CA GLU A 129 -11.71 5.84 9.71
C GLU A 129 -12.73 6.88 10.19
N VAL A 130 -13.98 6.71 9.80
CA VAL A 130 -15.09 7.60 10.13
C VAL A 130 -15.97 6.94 11.18
N ALA A 131 -16.01 7.54 12.37
CA ALA A 131 -16.96 7.15 13.41
C ALA A 131 -18.27 7.91 13.18
N ARG A 132 -19.35 7.16 12.95
CA ARG A 132 -20.70 7.73 12.78
C ARG A 132 -21.35 7.95 14.14
N THR A 133 -22.30 8.88 14.19
CA THR A 133 -23.09 9.18 15.40
C THR A 133 -23.85 7.95 15.94
N ASP A 134 -24.12 6.97 15.07
CA ASP A 134 -24.75 5.69 15.42
C ASP A 134 -23.78 4.69 16.09
N GLY A 135 -22.52 5.07 16.30
CA GLY A 135 -21.46 4.23 16.88
C GLY A 135 -20.82 3.24 15.90
N GLN A 136 -21.22 3.24 14.63
CA GLN A 136 -20.58 2.43 13.59
C GLN A 136 -19.29 3.09 13.07
N VAL A 137 -18.27 2.28 12.83
CA VAL A 137 -16.99 2.72 12.26
C VAL A 137 -16.92 2.26 10.81
N GLU A 138 -16.76 3.22 9.90
CA GLU A 138 -16.64 2.97 8.47
C GLU A 138 -15.23 3.36 7.96
N TYR A 139 -14.68 2.54 7.07
CA TYR A 139 -13.41 2.82 6.41
C TYR A 139 -13.67 3.42 5.04
N VAL A 140 -13.38 4.71 4.90
CA VAL A 140 -13.64 5.47 3.68
C VAL A 140 -12.33 5.70 2.96
N ASP A 141 -12.20 5.11 1.77
CA ASP A 141 -11.07 5.30 0.87
C ASP A 141 -11.30 6.48 -0.08
N ASN A 142 -12.55 6.69 -0.54
CA ASN A 142 -12.92 7.77 -1.46
C ASN A 142 -13.58 8.94 -0.73
N PRO A 143 -13.04 10.17 -0.81
CA PRO A 143 -13.68 11.37 -0.25
C PRO A 143 -15.11 11.60 -0.72
N ALA A 144 -15.48 11.16 -1.93
CA ALA A 144 -16.84 11.28 -2.45
C ALA A 144 -17.85 10.35 -1.76
N LYS A 145 -17.37 9.28 -1.10
CA LYS A 145 -18.20 8.34 -0.33
C LYS A 145 -18.34 8.74 1.14
N LEU A 146 -17.82 9.92 1.54
CA LEU A 146 -17.98 10.40 2.91
C LEU A 146 -19.47 10.63 3.23
N PRO A 147 -19.97 10.11 4.37
CA PRO A 147 -21.34 10.34 4.80
C PRO A 147 -21.60 11.83 5.07
N ALA A 148 -22.86 12.21 5.18
CA ALA A 148 -23.23 13.60 5.45
C ALA A 148 -22.63 14.06 6.80
N VAL A 149 -22.19 15.32 6.87
CA VAL A 149 -21.51 15.89 8.05
C VAL A 149 -22.32 15.71 9.35
N ASN A 150 -23.65 15.64 9.26
CA ASN A 150 -24.54 15.44 10.41
C ASN A 150 -24.45 14.04 11.03
N GLU A 151 -23.96 13.05 10.28
CA GLU A 151 -23.83 11.66 10.73
C GLU A 151 -22.41 11.33 11.18
N ILE A 152 -21.49 12.30 11.15
CA ILE A 152 -20.08 12.12 11.48
C ILE A 152 -19.85 12.63 12.90
N GLU A 153 -19.38 11.76 13.78
CA GLU A 153 -18.94 12.12 15.13
C GLU A 153 -17.46 12.48 15.14
N GLU A 154 -16.61 11.62 14.58
CA GLU A 154 -15.16 11.80 14.54
C GLU A 154 -14.58 11.25 13.24
N ILE A 155 -13.61 11.98 12.65
CA ILE A 155 -12.80 11.49 11.53
C ILE A 155 -11.39 11.25 12.02
N ARG A 156 -10.94 10.00 11.92
CA ARG A 156 -9.60 9.57 12.32
C ARG A 156 -8.73 9.40 11.08
N GLU A 157 -7.63 10.15 11.04
CA GLU A 157 -6.61 10.03 10.02
C GLU A 157 -5.56 8.99 10.44
N PRO A 158 -5.01 8.19 9.51
CA PRO A 158 -3.88 7.32 9.83
C PRO A 158 -2.67 8.16 10.21
N ILE A 159 -2.01 7.80 11.31
CA ILE A 159 -0.78 8.44 11.78
C ILE A 159 0.35 7.42 11.69
N ILE A 160 1.49 7.83 11.15
CA ILE A 160 2.68 6.98 11.12
C ILE A 160 3.78 7.49 12.03
N ILE A 161 4.62 6.54 12.44
CA ILE A 161 5.84 6.81 13.19
C ILE A 161 6.99 6.77 12.18
N ALA A 162 7.53 7.95 11.85
CA ALA A 162 8.65 8.09 10.93
C ALA A 162 9.97 8.07 11.70
N ASN A 163 10.80 7.07 11.40
CA ASN A 163 12.18 7.01 11.88
C ASN A 163 13.09 7.68 10.86
N ILE A 164 13.63 8.84 11.19
CA ILE A 164 14.50 9.61 10.31
C ILE A 164 15.93 9.52 10.84
N LEU A 165 16.85 9.07 9.97
CA LEU A 165 18.28 9.09 10.23
C LEU A 165 18.93 10.20 9.43
N THR A 166 19.49 11.19 10.12
CA THR A 166 20.18 12.32 9.47
C THR A 166 21.51 12.60 10.17
N PRO A 167 22.49 13.17 9.45
CA PRO A 167 23.65 13.79 10.07
C PRO A 167 23.23 14.89 11.07
N PRO A 168 24.02 15.15 12.13
CA PRO A 168 23.69 16.13 13.15
C PRO A 168 23.50 17.56 12.60
N GLU A 169 24.22 17.92 11.54
CA GLU A 169 24.15 19.23 10.90
C GLU A 169 22.79 19.55 10.25
N HIS A 170 22.03 18.53 9.83
CA HIS A 170 20.75 18.71 9.14
C HIS A 170 19.52 18.47 10.04
N VAL A 171 19.73 18.16 11.31
CA VAL A 171 18.64 17.83 12.24
C VAL A 171 17.64 18.97 12.39
N GLY A 172 18.10 20.22 12.48
CA GLY A 172 17.21 21.38 12.63
C GLY A 172 16.26 21.56 11.46
N ALA A 173 16.77 21.52 10.22
CA ALA A 173 15.97 21.64 9.01
C ALA A 173 14.91 20.52 8.89
N VAL A 174 15.30 19.29 9.25
CA VAL A 174 14.40 18.13 9.22
C VAL A 174 13.28 18.26 10.25
N LEU A 175 13.59 18.74 11.46
CA LEU A 175 12.58 18.97 12.50
C LEU A 175 11.60 20.09 12.13
N GLN A 176 12.10 21.16 11.49
CA GLN A 176 11.24 22.23 10.99
C GLN A 176 10.27 21.70 9.92
N LEU A 177 10.77 20.94 8.95
CA LEU A 177 9.94 20.31 7.93
C LEU A 177 8.90 19.36 8.54
N CYS A 178 9.29 18.58 9.56
CA CYS A 178 8.37 17.71 10.28
C CYS A 178 7.26 18.52 10.97
N THR A 179 7.60 19.66 11.57
CA THR A 179 6.65 20.54 12.26
C THR A 179 5.66 21.18 11.27
N GLU A 180 6.16 21.65 10.12
CA GLU A 180 5.33 22.18 9.03
C GLU A 180 4.31 21.14 8.51
N LYS A 181 4.66 19.85 8.57
CA LYS A 181 3.79 18.73 8.18
C LYS A 181 2.93 18.19 9.33
N ARG A 182 2.70 18.98 10.38
CA ARG A 182 1.91 18.62 11.59
C ARG A 182 2.49 17.41 12.33
N GLY A 183 3.80 17.21 12.28
CA GLY A 183 4.51 16.15 12.97
C GLY A 183 4.81 16.53 14.43
N THR A 184 4.69 15.55 15.33
CA THR A 184 5.07 15.69 16.74
C THR A 184 6.28 14.80 17.02
N GLN A 185 7.38 15.39 17.49
CA GLN A 185 8.57 14.64 17.87
C GLN A 185 8.28 13.78 19.10
N LYS A 186 8.61 12.49 19.03
CA LYS A 186 8.42 11.54 20.14
C LYS A 186 9.73 11.20 20.84
N LYS A 187 10.79 10.92 20.08
CA LYS A 187 12.08 10.49 20.63
C LYS A 187 13.23 10.97 19.76
N MET A 188 14.35 11.29 20.39
CA MET A 188 15.61 11.59 19.70
C MET A 188 16.74 10.81 20.35
N LEU A 189 17.57 10.19 19.52
CA LEU A 189 18.75 9.44 19.92
C LEU A 189 19.94 9.95 19.14
N TYR A 190 20.95 10.41 19.86
CA TYR A 190 22.23 10.79 19.28
C TYR A 190 23.18 9.59 19.30
N ARG A 191 23.64 9.13 18.13
CA ARG A 191 24.61 8.04 18.02
C ARG A 191 25.69 8.44 17.03
N ALA A 192 26.76 9.10 17.49
CA ALA A 192 27.86 9.55 16.62
C ALA A 192 28.30 8.42 15.66
N PRO A 193 28.28 8.63 14.33
CA PRO A 193 28.14 9.90 13.58
C PRO A 193 26.72 10.29 13.10
N ARG A 194 25.65 9.60 13.53
CA ARG A 194 24.27 9.80 13.03
C ARG A 194 23.27 10.15 14.15
N CYS A 195 22.33 11.04 13.86
CA CYS A 195 21.17 11.28 14.70
C CYS A 195 19.99 10.45 14.21
N ARG A 196 19.29 9.77 15.13
CA ARG A 196 18.00 9.12 14.85
C ARG A 196 16.92 9.92 15.56
N CYS A 197 16.02 10.55 14.81
CA CYS A 197 14.79 11.13 15.36
C CYS A 197 13.60 10.26 14.99
N ASN A 198 12.67 10.14 15.93
CA ASN A 198 11.43 9.42 15.75
C ASN A 198 10.28 10.40 15.94
N THR A 199 9.51 10.61 14.87
CA THR A 199 8.49 11.66 14.80
C THR A 199 7.19 11.04 14.32
N SER A 200 6.10 11.27 15.07
CA SER A 200 4.77 10.90 14.58
C SER A 200 4.29 11.96 13.60
N CYS A 201 3.99 11.59 12.35
CA CYS A 201 3.55 12.52 11.31
C CYS A 201 2.10 12.22 10.91
N ARG A 202 1.31 13.29 10.75
CA ARG A 202 -0.13 13.24 10.39
C ARG A 202 -0.37 13.64 8.92
N SER A 203 0.60 13.44 8.05
CA SER A 203 0.49 13.82 6.64
C SER A 203 0.18 12.60 5.77
N PRO A 204 -0.83 12.64 4.88
CA PRO A 204 -1.15 11.55 3.96
C PRO A 204 0.04 11.11 3.11
N ARG A 205 0.90 12.07 2.69
CA ARG A 205 2.14 11.80 1.93
C ARG A 205 3.23 11.11 2.76
N TRP A 206 3.17 11.19 4.09
CA TRP A 206 4.13 10.51 4.96
C TRP A 206 3.63 9.12 5.33
N CYS A 207 2.31 8.92 5.45
CA CYS A 207 1.73 7.60 5.78
C CYS A 207 2.18 6.47 4.85
N SER A 208 2.47 6.82 3.61
CA SER A 208 2.94 5.95 2.54
C SER A 208 4.43 5.57 2.60
N ILE A 209 5.24 6.23 3.44
CA ILE A 209 6.70 6.03 3.53
C ILE A 209 7.06 5.00 4.61
N SER A 210 6.12 4.65 5.50
CA SER A 210 6.33 3.65 6.55
C SER A 210 6.13 2.21 6.06
N SER A 211 6.93 1.77 5.07
CA SER A 211 6.93 0.39 4.57
C SER A 211 8.09 -0.45 5.12
N THR A 212 8.64 -0.12 6.29
CA THR A 212 9.63 -1.00 6.93
C THR A 212 9.59 -0.85 8.45
N GLY A 213 9.08 -1.88 9.11
CA GLY A 213 9.00 -2.04 10.56
C GLY A 213 8.36 -3.36 10.92
#